data_AF-A0A4Y3HWN1-F1
#
_entry.id   AF-A0A4Y3HWN1-F1
#
_cell.length_a   1.000
_cell.length_b   1.000
_cell.length_c   1.000
_cell.angle_alpha   90.00
_cell.angle_beta   90.00
_cell.angle_gamma   90.00
#
_symmetry.space_group_name_H-M   'P 1'
#
loop_
_entity.id
_entity.type
_entity.pdbx_description
1 polymer ?
#
loop_
_entity_poly.entity_id
_entity_poly.type
_entity_poly.pdbx_seq_one_letter_code
_entity_poly.pdbx_strand_id
1 'polypeptide(L)'
;MSTLEKKDYSHKLKPQVSSPPIVSSFDELEIPQAVVENLIIKHLAAYPKSDVLQLAKSLGIVTHLIEDILADLRTKAVIEVFQPSSQSLFSEAAKSHVRYALSELGQTQADIAFKKDAYIGPVPVSLQSYNSMVKAQDLRINLITRPDVERALDDVYGSQRLIPVLGPAINSGRALLLYGHAGTGKSFVAARILNSLNTSVYIPHAVYAAGNIIKVFSEQHHKPIDDSHDREVISLKSHYDKRWVLCERPNVQVGGELTMDMLEVNHSEHNRIWIAPLQMIANNGILVIDDLGRQPMPVAALLNRWIVPMEYSYDHLSLPSGQQITIPFVLTMAFSTNLDPQKIADPAFLRRLGYKIQFQPLVESDYLKLWSDLSSAKELDLLPSALESLLSLHSLHGIGYFPCLPKDLLGISHDIIQFEQIAPQVDSSILQRAWDLYFTADEQGESVL
;
A
#
# COMPACT_ATOMS: atom_id res chain seq x y z
N MET A 1 -22.38 21.47 27.90
CA MET A 1 -21.78 20.30 28.57
C MET A 1 -21.86 19.13 27.61
N SER A 2 -20.79 18.34 27.55
CA SER A 2 -20.48 17.20 26.66
C SER A 2 -20.15 17.54 25.18
N THR A 3 -18.98 18.13 24.99
CA THR A 3 -18.15 17.94 23.79
C THR A 3 -18.00 16.43 23.53
N LEU A 4 -18.50 15.97 22.38
CA LEU A 4 -18.20 14.63 21.87
C LEU A 4 -16.73 14.60 21.45
N GLU A 5 -15.86 14.23 22.38
CA GLU A 5 -14.54 13.70 22.04
C GLU A 5 -14.78 12.47 21.16
N LYS A 6 -14.59 12.61 19.85
CA LYS A 6 -14.23 11.47 19.00
C LYS A 6 -13.02 10.86 19.68
N LYS A 7 -13.19 9.68 20.29
CA LYS A 7 -12.06 8.89 20.80
C LYS A 7 -11.17 8.57 19.61
N ASP A 8 -10.16 9.40 19.44
CA ASP A 8 -9.03 9.12 18.58
C ASP A 8 -8.29 7.97 19.25
N TYR A 9 -8.74 6.75 18.97
CA TYR A 9 -7.97 5.56 19.32
C TYR A 9 -6.73 5.61 18.43
N SER A 10 -5.68 6.28 18.90
CA SER A 10 -4.33 6.13 18.36
C SER A 10 -3.90 4.69 18.63
N HIS A 11 -4.41 3.79 17.79
CA HIS A 11 -4.09 2.39 17.82
C HIS A 11 -2.62 2.27 17.43
N LYS A 12 -1.75 2.14 18.43
CA LYS A 12 -0.36 1.80 18.21
C LYS A 12 -0.31 0.40 17.60
N LEU A 13 -0.29 0.34 16.28
CA LEU A 13 -0.20 -0.88 15.49
C LEU A 13 0.94 -1.75 16.04
N LYS A 14 0.64 -3.02 16.31
CA LYS A 14 1.63 -3.95 16.87
C LYS A 14 2.24 -4.80 15.76
N PRO A 15 3.58 -4.93 15.71
CA PRO A 15 4.22 -5.88 14.82
C PRO A 15 3.74 -7.30 15.14
N GLN A 16 3.38 -8.07 14.11
CA GLN A 16 2.97 -9.46 14.31
C GLN A 16 4.16 -10.38 14.62
N VAL A 17 5.35 -9.98 14.20
CA VAL A 17 6.61 -10.71 14.37
C VAL A 17 7.59 -9.92 15.20
N SER A 18 8.58 -10.60 15.78
CA SER A 18 9.73 -9.95 16.38
C SER A 18 10.47 -9.10 15.35
N SER A 19 11.01 -7.98 15.78
CA SER A 19 11.78 -7.10 14.92
C SER A 19 12.96 -7.81 14.26
N PRO A 20 13.27 -7.54 12.97
CA PRO A 20 14.37 -8.19 12.27
C PRO A 20 15.70 -7.91 12.98
N PRO A 21 16.54 -8.94 13.20
CA PRO A 21 17.81 -8.79 13.89
C PRO A 21 18.78 -7.98 13.04
N ILE A 22 19.57 -7.12 13.68
CA ILE A 22 20.65 -6.39 13.00
C ILE A 22 21.71 -7.38 12.54
N VAL A 23 22.06 -7.30 11.25
CA VAL A 23 23.13 -8.10 10.66
C VAL A 23 24.48 -7.49 10.97
N SER A 24 25.42 -8.33 11.42
CA SER A 24 26.76 -7.92 11.85
C SER A 24 27.91 -8.56 11.09
N SER A 25 27.64 -9.42 10.10
CA SER A 25 28.67 -10.01 9.23
C SER A 25 28.24 -9.99 7.75
N PHE A 26 29.21 -10.08 6.82
CA PHE A 26 28.90 -10.19 5.38
C PHE A 26 28.18 -11.50 5.05
N ASP A 27 28.48 -12.59 5.75
CA ASP A 27 27.82 -13.89 5.54
C ASP A 27 26.33 -13.81 5.90
N GLU A 28 25.99 -13.14 7.00
CA GLU A 28 24.60 -12.88 7.42
C GLU A 28 23.83 -11.96 6.47
N LEU A 29 24.52 -11.16 5.63
CA LEU A 29 23.82 -10.34 4.62
C LEU A 29 23.20 -11.23 3.54
N GLU A 30 23.72 -12.45 3.34
CA GLU A 30 23.28 -13.43 2.34
C GLU A 30 23.23 -12.85 0.91
N ILE A 31 24.10 -11.88 0.62
CA ILE A 31 24.27 -11.26 -0.70
C ILE A 31 25.77 -11.12 -1.00
N PRO A 32 26.19 -11.07 -2.28
CA PRO A 32 27.59 -10.89 -2.60
C PRO A 32 28.14 -9.54 -2.11
N GLN A 33 29.33 -9.56 -1.50
CA GLN A 33 30.03 -8.36 -1.02
C GLN A 33 30.18 -7.28 -2.10
N ALA A 34 30.38 -7.68 -3.36
CA ALA A 34 30.46 -6.77 -4.51
C ALA A 34 29.19 -5.91 -4.69
N VAL A 35 28.02 -6.36 -4.23
CA VAL A 35 26.79 -5.56 -4.24
C VAL A 35 26.91 -4.39 -3.26
N VAL A 36 27.47 -4.64 -2.06
CA VAL A 36 27.72 -3.61 -1.04
C VAL A 36 28.81 -2.65 -1.49
N GLU A 37 29.90 -3.16 -2.09
CA GLU A 37 30.95 -2.31 -2.69
C GLU A 37 30.35 -1.35 -3.74
N ASN A 38 29.55 -1.88 -4.67
CA ASN A 38 28.89 -1.09 -5.71
C ASN A 38 27.93 -0.04 -5.13
N LEU A 39 27.22 -0.36 -4.04
CA LEU A 39 26.36 0.62 -3.37
C LEU A 39 27.15 1.73 -2.69
N ILE A 40 28.26 1.40 -2.02
CA ILE A 40 29.12 2.40 -1.37
C ILE A 40 29.67 3.39 -2.42
N ILE A 41 30.21 2.90 -3.54
CA ILE A 41 30.72 3.80 -4.58
C ILE A 41 29.60 4.63 -5.23
N LYS A 42 28.40 4.07 -5.44
CA LYS A 42 27.24 4.82 -5.94
C LYS A 42 26.80 5.93 -4.96
N HIS A 43 26.79 5.65 -3.66
CA HIS A 43 26.50 6.65 -2.63
C HIS A 43 27.56 7.74 -2.58
N LEU A 44 28.84 7.40 -2.66
CA LEU A 44 29.93 8.40 -2.68
C LEU A 44 29.98 9.24 -3.97
N ALA A 45 29.51 8.69 -5.11
CA ALA A 45 29.33 9.45 -6.34
C ALA A 45 28.19 10.46 -6.22
N ALA A 46 27.05 10.04 -5.66
CA ALA A 46 25.88 10.90 -5.48
C ALA A 46 26.06 11.93 -4.36
N TYR A 47 26.74 11.54 -3.28
CA TYR A 47 26.99 12.34 -2.09
C TYR A 47 28.50 12.33 -1.75
N PRO A 48 29.31 13.17 -2.41
CA PRO A 48 30.74 13.23 -2.16
C PRO A 48 31.06 13.72 -0.74
N LYS A 49 32.21 13.28 -0.20
CA LYS A 49 32.71 13.67 1.14
C LYS A 49 31.80 13.20 2.30
N SER A 50 31.18 12.03 2.15
CA SER A 50 30.44 11.38 3.23
C SER A 50 31.36 10.72 4.24
N ASP A 51 30.93 10.70 5.51
CA ASP A 51 31.57 9.95 6.58
C ASP A 51 30.95 8.54 6.74
N VAL A 52 31.56 7.70 7.58
CA VAL A 52 31.11 6.32 7.83
C VAL A 52 29.69 6.28 8.40
N LEU A 53 29.33 7.24 9.26
CA LEU A 53 28.02 7.27 9.92
C LEU A 53 26.90 7.62 8.92
N GLN A 54 27.16 8.57 8.03
CA GLN A 54 26.27 8.89 6.91
C GLN A 54 26.07 7.70 5.99
N LEU A 55 27.16 7.01 5.63
CA LEU A 55 27.07 5.79 4.81
C LEU A 55 26.29 4.69 5.53
N ALA A 56 26.52 4.46 6.82
CA ALA A 56 25.78 3.47 7.63
C ALA A 56 24.29 3.75 7.65
N LYS A 57 23.92 5.02 7.81
CA LYS A 57 22.53 5.48 7.80
C LYS A 57 21.87 5.28 6.43
N SER A 58 22.57 5.62 5.35
CA SER A 58 22.05 5.49 3.98
C SER A 58 21.97 4.03 3.50
N LEU A 59 22.91 3.19 3.94
CA LEU A 59 23.02 1.78 3.57
C LEU A 59 22.23 0.85 4.51
N GLY A 60 21.86 1.31 5.70
CA GLY A 60 21.11 0.53 6.68
C GLY A 60 21.89 -0.64 7.30
N ILE A 61 23.23 -0.62 7.23
CA ILE A 61 24.13 -1.63 7.81
C ILE A 61 25.05 -1.02 8.87
N VAL A 62 25.63 -1.88 9.71
CA VAL A 62 26.53 -1.49 10.80
C VAL A 62 27.86 -0.92 10.28
N THR A 63 28.47 -0.02 11.07
CA THR A 63 29.62 0.78 10.65
C THR A 63 30.86 -0.05 10.32
N HIS A 64 31.14 -1.13 11.05
CA HIS A 64 32.35 -1.93 10.83
C HIS A 64 32.36 -2.63 9.46
N LEU A 65 31.19 -3.08 8.97
CA LEU A 65 31.08 -3.63 7.61
C LEU A 65 31.41 -2.58 6.55
N ILE A 66 31.08 -1.31 6.80
CA ILE A 66 31.41 -0.22 5.90
C ILE A 66 32.90 0.11 5.97
N GLU A 67 33.48 0.13 7.16
CA GLU A 67 34.92 0.35 7.36
C GLU A 67 35.77 -0.70 6.64
N ASP A 68 35.37 -1.98 6.70
CA ASP A 68 36.04 -3.07 5.99
C ASP A 68 36.04 -2.83 4.47
N ILE A 69 34.88 -2.49 3.89
CA ILE A 69 34.81 -2.17 2.46
C ILE A 69 35.62 -0.92 2.11
N LEU A 70 35.54 0.14 2.92
CA LEU A 70 36.30 1.37 2.66
C LEU A 70 37.81 1.11 2.71
N ALA A 71 38.29 0.22 3.59
CA ALA A 71 39.70 -0.18 3.64
C ALA A 71 40.12 -0.90 2.34
N ASP A 72 39.28 -1.80 1.83
CA ASP A 72 39.52 -2.49 0.56
C ASP A 72 39.50 -1.53 -0.64
N LEU A 73 38.51 -0.64 -0.72
CA LEU A 73 38.40 0.37 -1.76
C LEU A 73 39.57 1.36 -1.74
N ARG A 74 40.08 1.70 -0.54
CA ARG A 74 41.27 2.54 -0.38
C ARG A 74 42.52 1.84 -0.90
N THR A 75 42.68 0.55 -0.60
CA THR A 75 43.81 -0.27 -1.07
C THR A 75 43.79 -0.38 -2.61
N LYS A 76 42.60 -0.44 -3.21
CA LYS A 76 42.37 -0.42 -4.66
C LYS A 76 42.48 0.99 -5.30
N ALA A 77 42.79 2.03 -4.53
CA ALA A 77 42.81 3.43 -4.96
C ALA A 77 41.49 3.94 -5.58
N VAL A 78 40.36 3.37 -5.19
CA VAL A 78 39.01 3.75 -5.66
C VAL A 78 38.48 4.96 -4.89
N ILE A 79 38.91 5.13 -3.64
CA ILE A 79 38.48 6.23 -2.77
C ILE A 79 39.67 7.04 -2.25
N GLU A 80 39.41 8.31 -1.98
CA GLU A 80 40.30 9.26 -1.33
C GLU A 80 39.80 9.59 0.07
N VAL A 81 40.75 9.81 0.99
CA VAL A 81 40.46 10.11 2.40
C VAL A 81 40.77 11.57 2.68
N PHE A 82 39.76 12.30 3.13
CA PHE A 82 39.86 13.70 3.53
C PHE A 82 39.82 13.78 5.05
N GLN A 83 40.87 14.35 5.63
CA GLN A 83 40.89 14.72 7.06
C GLN A 83 40.66 16.23 7.18
N PRO A 84 39.86 16.70 8.15
CA PRO A 84 39.76 18.12 8.43
C PRO A 84 41.12 18.67 8.86
N SER A 85 41.45 19.88 8.43
CA SER A 85 42.67 20.57 8.81
C SER A 85 42.79 20.70 10.34
N SER A 86 43.98 20.35 10.84
CA SER A 86 44.42 20.29 12.23
C SER A 86 44.24 21.60 13.02
N GLN A 87 43.08 21.82 13.64
CA GLN A 87 42.94 22.82 14.71
C GLN A 87 42.23 22.33 15.98
N SER A 88 41.83 21.06 16.09
CA SER A 88 41.24 20.52 17.34
C SER A 88 41.69 19.08 17.65
N LEU A 89 42.99 18.89 17.82
CA LEU A 89 43.62 17.60 18.12
C LEU A 89 43.43 17.10 19.57
N PHE A 90 42.62 17.78 20.41
CA PHE A 90 42.52 17.49 21.85
C PHE A 90 41.16 16.98 22.32
N SER A 91 40.33 16.41 21.44
CA SER A 91 39.12 15.71 21.87
C SER A 91 39.01 14.35 21.18
N GLU A 92 38.59 13.32 21.90
CA GLU A 92 38.26 11.99 21.33
C GLU A 92 37.21 12.07 20.20
N ALA A 93 36.49 13.21 20.10
CA ALA A 93 35.60 13.56 19.00
C ALA A 93 36.31 13.84 17.66
N ALA A 94 37.65 13.99 17.61
CA ALA A 94 38.40 14.26 16.38
C ALA A 94 38.48 13.06 15.41
N LYS A 95 38.18 11.83 15.87
CA LYS A 95 38.01 10.67 14.98
C LYS A 95 36.71 10.73 14.16
N SER A 96 35.77 11.62 14.48
CA SER A 96 34.41 11.67 13.91
C SER A 96 34.26 12.43 12.59
N HIS A 97 35.36 12.84 11.94
CA HIS A 97 35.28 13.67 10.73
C HIS A 97 36.13 13.19 9.55
N VAL A 98 36.56 11.92 9.53
CA VAL A 98 37.15 11.33 8.32
C VAL A 98 36.07 11.23 7.25
N ARG A 99 36.29 11.89 6.12
CA ARG A 99 35.37 11.92 4.98
C ARG A 99 35.99 11.19 3.79
N TYR A 100 35.15 10.50 3.03
CA TYR A 100 35.55 9.75 1.87
C TYR A 100 34.95 10.36 0.61
N ALA A 101 35.72 10.39 -0.48
CA ALA A 101 35.18 10.68 -1.81
C ALA A 101 35.79 9.71 -2.83
N LEU A 102 35.20 9.63 -4.01
CA LEU A 102 35.75 8.81 -5.09
C LEU A 102 36.98 9.46 -5.70
N SER A 103 37.98 8.64 -6.04
CA SER A 103 39.05 9.02 -6.97
C SER A 103 38.52 9.03 -8.42
N GLU A 104 39.34 9.42 -9.40
CA GLU A 104 38.98 9.33 -10.82
C GLU A 104 38.66 7.88 -11.25
N LEU A 105 39.44 6.91 -10.75
CA LEU A 105 39.15 5.48 -10.93
C LEU A 105 37.81 5.10 -10.31
N GLY A 106 37.53 5.61 -9.10
CA GLY A 106 36.26 5.36 -8.43
C GLY A 106 35.05 5.95 -9.13
N GLN A 107 35.18 7.14 -9.71
CA GLN A 107 34.12 7.74 -10.53
C GLN A 107 33.80 6.86 -11.75
N THR A 108 34.84 6.36 -12.43
CA THR A 108 34.66 5.46 -13.57
C THR A 108 33.97 4.14 -13.16
N GLN A 109 34.34 3.58 -12.01
CA GLN A 109 33.69 2.37 -11.48
C GLN A 109 32.24 2.62 -11.07
N ALA A 110 31.95 3.77 -10.46
CA ALA A 110 30.59 4.17 -10.10
C ALA A 110 29.71 4.34 -11.34
N ASP A 111 30.22 4.95 -12.41
CA ASP A 111 29.51 5.07 -13.70
C ASP A 111 29.17 3.70 -14.30
N ILE A 112 30.09 2.74 -14.22
CA ILE A 112 29.84 1.36 -14.66
C ILE A 112 28.75 0.71 -13.79
N ALA A 113 28.80 0.90 -12.48
CA ALA A 113 27.79 0.38 -11.56
C ALA A 113 26.40 0.98 -11.86
N PHE A 114 26.29 2.31 -12.04
CA PHE A 114 25.04 2.98 -12.41
C PHE A 114 24.50 2.55 -13.78
N LYS A 115 25.37 2.14 -14.70
CA LYS A 115 24.93 1.56 -15.99
C LYS A 115 24.26 0.20 -15.84
N LYS A 116 24.70 -0.60 -14.85
CA LYS A 116 24.12 -1.93 -14.57
C LYS A 116 22.80 -1.80 -13.81
N ASP A 117 22.75 -0.96 -12.79
CA ASP A 117 21.55 -0.66 -12.03
C ASP A 117 21.66 0.73 -11.39
N ALA A 118 20.59 1.53 -11.53
CA ALA A 118 20.57 2.88 -10.97
C ALA A 118 20.05 2.94 -9.52
N TYR A 119 19.97 1.80 -8.84
CA TYR A 119 19.47 1.74 -7.48
C TYR A 119 20.43 2.45 -6.52
N ILE A 120 19.90 3.44 -5.79
CA ILE A 120 20.56 4.10 -4.66
C ILE A 120 19.62 4.07 -3.45
N GLY A 121 20.10 3.50 -2.35
CA GLY A 121 19.31 3.24 -1.16
C GLY A 121 20.01 2.28 -0.20
N PRO A 122 19.29 1.74 0.79
CA PRO A 122 19.82 0.75 1.72
C PRO A 122 20.28 -0.53 1.02
N VAL A 123 21.17 -1.27 1.66
CA VAL A 123 21.60 -2.59 1.19
C VAL A 123 20.37 -3.49 1.08
N PRO A 124 20.17 -4.17 -0.06
CA PRO A 124 19.02 -5.06 -0.22
C PRO A 124 19.10 -6.25 0.73
N VAL A 125 17.95 -6.80 1.10
CA VAL A 125 17.86 -8.07 1.81
C VAL A 125 17.92 -9.23 0.82
N SER A 126 18.43 -10.39 1.23
CA SER A 126 18.41 -11.57 0.37
C SER A 126 16.97 -12.02 0.07
N LEU A 127 16.76 -12.70 -1.07
CA LEU A 127 15.48 -13.31 -1.39
C LEU A 127 15.02 -14.30 -0.30
N GLN A 128 15.96 -15.01 0.34
CA GLN A 128 15.66 -15.95 1.42
C GLN A 128 15.15 -15.24 2.68
N SER A 129 15.81 -14.15 3.08
CA SER A 129 15.39 -13.29 4.18
C SER A 129 14.02 -12.66 3.92
N TYR A 130 13.79 -12.16 2.69
CA TYR A 130 12.47 -11.68 2.26
C TYR A 130 11.38 -12.76 2.41
N ASN A 131 11.64 -13.94 1.84
CA ASN A 131 10.67 -15.04 1.86
C ASN A 131 10.32 -15.49 3.27
N SER A 132 11.31 -15.53 4.16
CA SER A 132 11.13 -15.93 5.57
C SER A 132 10.31 -14.90 6.34
N MET A 133 10.61 -13.61 6.16
CA MET A 133 9.87 -12.54 6.82
C MET A 133 8.41 -12.48 6.35
N VAL A 134 8.17 -12.55 5.04
CA VAL A 134 6.80 -12.52 4.49
C VAL A 134 5.95 -13.66 5.04
N LYS A 135 6.50 -14.87 5.14
CA LYS A 135 5.79 -16.02 5.72
C LYS A 135 5.52 -15.86 7.22
N ALA A 136 6.46 -15.29 7.97
CA ALA A 136 6.30 -15.07 9.41
C ALA A 136 5.20 -14.04 9.73
N GLN A 137 4.93 -13.11 8.81
CA GLN A 137 3.94 -12.03 8.93
C GLN A 137 2.57 -12.38 8.33
N ASP A 138 2.31 -13.67 8.11
CA ASP A 138 1.03 -14.14 7.56
C ASP A 138 -0.13 -13.83 8.50
N LEU A 139 -1.15 -13.18 7.94
CA LEU A 139 -2.42 -12.85 8.56
C LEU A 139 -3.10 -14.07 9.19
N ARG A 140 -2.92 -15.24 8.57
CA ARG A 140 -3.59 -16.49 8.97
C ARG A 140 -3.03 -17.09 10.26
N ILE A 141 -1.91 -16.57 10.77
CA ILE A 141 -1.32 -17.03 12.04
C ILE A 141 -2.18 -16.58 13.22
N ASN A 142 -2.72 -15.36 13.18
CA ASN A 142 -3.59 -14.81 14.21
C ASN A 142 -4.95 -14.49 13.61
N LEU A 143 -5.90 -15.42 13.76
CA LEU A 143 -7.25 -15.29 13.23
C LEU A 143 -7.97 -14.06 13.82
N ILE A 144 -8.62 -13.29 12.95
CA ILE A 144 -9.46 -12.17 13.36
C ILE A 144 -10.75 -12.66 14.01
N THR A 145 -11.24 -11.88 14.97
CA THR A 145 -12.50 -12.15 15.66
C THR A 145 -13.61 -11.22 15.18
N ARG A 146 -14.87 -11.56 15.47
CA ARG A 146 -16.03 -10.70 15.15
C ARG A 146 -15.86 -9.25 15.67
N PRO A 147 -15.46 -9.02 16.94
CA PRO A 147 -15.20 -7.67 17.44
C PRO A 147 -14.17 -6.88 16.63
N ASP A 148 -13.21 -7.54 15.99
CA ASP A 148 -12.21 -6.88 15.16
C ASP A 148 -12.79 -6.41 13.83
N VAL A 149 -13.67 -7.21 13.22
CA VAL A 149 -14.40 -6.83 12.00
C VAL A 149 -15.42 -5.72 12.29
N GLU A 150 -16.14 -5.83 13.41
CA GLU A 150 -17.09 -4.80 13.86
C GLU A 150 -16.39 -3.46 14.09
N ARG A 151 -15.19 -3.47 14.68
CA ARG A 151 -14.36 -2.28 14.86
C ARG A 151 -13.89 -1.69 13.53
N ALA A 152 -13.51 -2.52 12.58
CA ALA A 152 -13.00 -2.06 11.29
C ALA A 152 -14.06 -1.46 10.38
N LEU A 153 -15.33 -1.82 10.60
CA LEU A 153 -16.48 -1.42 9.80
C LEU A 153 -17.44 -0.54 10.61
N ASP A 154 -16.95 0.12 11.66
CA ASP A 154 -17.76 0.95 12.57
C ASP A 154 -18.34 2.18 11.86
N ASP A 155 -17.60 2.72 10.89
CA ASP A 155 -17.94 3.82 10.01
C ASP A 155 -18.50 3.36 8.65
N VAL A 156 -18.85 2.07 8.53
CA VAL A 156 -19.50 1.49 7.35
C VAL A 156 -20.98 1.25 7.64
N TYR A 157 -21.82 2.03 6.99
CA TYR A 157 -23.27 1.87 7.03
C TYR A 157 -23.71 0.53 6.44
N GLY A 158 -24.65 -0.14 7.12
CA GLY A 158 -25.10 -1.47 6.72
C GLY A 158 -24.03 -2.56 6.83
N SER A 159 -23.01 -2.39 7.68
CA SER A 159 -21.95 -3.39 7.89
C SER A 159 -22.44 -4.67 8.60
N GLN A 160 -23.55 -4.61 9.35
CA GLN A 160 -24.09 -5.74 10.12
C GLN A 160 -24.37 -6.98 9.27
N ARG A 161 -24.82 -6.81 8.01
CA ARG A 161 -25.01 -7.92 7.05
C ARG A 161 -23.69 -8.44 6.46
N LEU A 162 -22.66 -7.61 6.41
CA LEU A 162 -21.36 -7.95 5.81
C LEU A 162 -20.46 -8.68 6.80
N ILE A 163 -20.50 -8.32 8.10
CA ILE A 163 -19.64 -8.89 9.15
C ILE A 163 -19.67 -10.43 9.18
N PRO A 164 -20.84 -11.12 9.16
CA PRO A 164 -20.89 -12.59 9.19
C PRO A 164 -20.22 -13.27 7.99
N VAL A 165 -20.12 -12.56 6.86
CA VAL A 165 -19.54 -13.09 5.60
C VAL A 165 -18.07 -12.72 5.49
N LEU A 166 -17.72 -11.46 5.79
CA LEU A 166 -16.36 -10.94 5.68
C LEU A 166 -15.42 -11.57 6.70
N GLY A 167 -15.83 -11.74 7.96
CA GLY A 167 -14.96 -12.31 9.00
C GLY A 167 -14.37 -13.67 8.62
N PRO A 168 -15.19 -14.68 8.29
CA PRO A 168 -14.71 -15.97 7.80
C PRO A 168 -13.88 -15.87 6.52
N ALA A 169 -14.25 -14.96 5.61
CA ALA A 169 -13.56 -14.80 4.33
C ALA A 169 -12.13 -14.30 4.52
N ILE A 170 -11.91 -13.32 5.41
CA ILE A 170 -10.58 -12.81 5.76
C ILE A 170 -9.73 -13.91 6.41
N ASN A 171 -10.28 -14.64 7.40
CA ASN A 171 -9.58 -15.74 8.07
C ASN A 171 -9.19 -16.88 7.12
N SER A 172 -10.00 -17.12 6.08
CA SER A 172 -9.69 -18.15 5.08
C SER A 172 -8.47 -17.79 4.21
N GLY A 173 -8.17 -16.50 4.07
CA GLY A 173 -7.18 -15.97 3.15
C GLY A 173 -7.43 -16.27 1.67
N ARG A 174 -8.63 -16.77 1.31
CA ARG A 174 -9.04 -16.98 -0.08
C ARG A 174 -9.40 -15.63 -0.71
N ALA A 175 -9.31 -15.55 -2.04
CA ALA A 175 -9.72 -14.35 -2.75
C ALA A 175 -11.20 -14.01 -2.50
N LEU A 176 -11.49 -12.72 -2.55
CA LEU A 176 -12.82 -12.13 -2.39
C LEU A 176 -13.29 -11.59 -3.73
N LEU A 177 -14.53 -11.89 -4.12
CA LEU A 177 -15.24 -11.22 -5.20
C LEU A 177 -16.36 -10.36 -4.61
N LEU A 178 -16.15 -9.05 -4.61
CA LEU A 178 -17.12 -8.04 -4.22
C LEU A 178 -17.89 -7.61 -5.47
N TYR A 179 -19.20 -7.84 -5.50
CA TYR A 179 -20.00 -7.53 -6.68
C TYR A 179 -21.31 -6.83 -6.30
N GLY A 180 -21.83 -6.02 -7.21
CA GLY A 180 -23.05 -5.24 -7.00
C GLY A 180 -22.97 -3.92 -7.74
N HIS A 181 -24.07 -3.17 -7.77
CA HIS A 181 -24.16 -1.89 -8.48
C HIS A 181 -23.02 -0.93 -8.12
N ALA A 182 -22.71 -0.01 -9.03
CA ALA A 182 -21.79 1.08 -8.77
C ALA A 182 -22.27 1.89 -7.55
N GLY A 183 -21.34 2.44 -6.78
CA GLY A 183 -21.70 3.28 -5.63
C GLY A 183 -22.16 2.55 -4.37
N THR A 184 -22.12 1.21 -4.32
CA THR A 184 -22.46 0.43 -3.12
C THR A 184 -21.37 0.35 -2.04
N GLY A 185 -20.20 0.98 -2.28
CA GLY A 185 -19.11 1.04 -1.30
C GLY A 185 -18.16 -0.17 -1.29
N LYS A 186 -18.09 -0.95 -2.38
CA LYS A 186 -17.20 -2.14 -2.50
C LYS A 186 -15.74 -1.84 -2.18
N SER A 187 -15.13 -0.87 -2.88
CA SER A 187 -13.72 -0.49 -2.69
C SER A 187 -13.45 0.09 -1.30
N PHE A 188 -14.43 0.82 -0.77
CA PHE A 188 -14.37 1.40 0.57
C PHE A 188 -14.34 0.32 1.67
N VAL A 189 -15.19 -0.69 1.56
CA VAL A 189 -15.16 -1.85 2.48
C VAL A 189 -13.90 -2.69 2.28
N ALA A 190 -13.47 -2.92 1.02
CA ALA A 190 -12.23 -3.64 0.73
C ALA A 190 -11.01 -3.02 1.42
N ALA A 191 -10.87 -1.69 1.39
CA ALA A 191 -9.80 -0.98 2.05
C ALA A 191 -9.80 -1.18 3.57
N ARG A 192 -10.99 -1.22 4.20
CA ARG A 192 -11.15 -1.32 5.66
C ARG A 192 -11.03 -2.72 6.22
N ILE A 193 -11.13 -3.75 5.37
CA ILE A 193 -10.82 -5.12 5.77
C ILE A 193 -9.43 -5.18 6.44
N LEU A 194 -8.45 -4.42 5.96
CA LEU A 194 -7.13 -4.36 6.57
C LEU A 194 -7.10 -3.75 7.97
N ASN A 195 -7.95 -2.76 8.24
CA ASN A 195 -8.00 -2.09 9.54
C ASN A 195 -8.46 -3.04 10.66
N SER A 196 -9.19 -4.11 10.33
CA SER A 196 -9.58 -5.14 11.30
C SER A 196 -8.40 -5.85 11.95
N LEU A 197 -7.25 -5.87 11.29
CA LEU A 197 -6.10 -6.64 11.72
C LEU A 197 -5.24 -5.91 12.75
N ASN A 198 -5.34 -4.58 12.85
CA ASN A 198 -4.61 -3.72 13.80
C ASN A 198 -3.13 -4.13 14.02
N THR A 199 -2.46 -4.52 12.93
CA THR A 199 -1.08 -5.05 12.95
C THR A 199 -0.21 -4.32 11.93
N SER A 200 1.09 -4.32 12.19
CA SER A 200 2.11 -3.75 11.32
C SER A 200 3.05 -4.81 10.78
N VAL A 201 3.72 -4.48 9.67
CA VAL A 201 4.59 -5.38 8.92
C VAL A 201 5.90 -4.71 8.56
N TYR A 202 6.97 -5.49 8.54
CA TYR A 202 8.29 -5.12 8.05
C TYR A 202 8.35 -5.34 6.54
N ILE A 203 8.69 -4.27 5.82
CA ILE A 203 8.84 -4.24 4.37
C ILE A 203 10.28 -3.83 4.06
N PRO A 204 11.04 -4.59 3.26
CA PRO A 204 12.40 -4.20 2.93
C PRO A 204 12.42 -3.08 1.90
N HIS A 205 13.46 -2.25 1.93
CA HIS A 205 13.65 -1.25 0.88
C HIS A 205 13.80 -1.89 -0.50
N ALA A 206 14.62 -2.94 -0.59
CA ALA A 206 14.86 -3.71 -1.79
C ALA A 206 15.24 -5.16 -1.48
N VAL A 207 15.05 -6.04 -2.45
CA VAL A 207 15.39 -7.46 -2.39
C VAL A 207 16.43 -7.78 -3.46
N TYR A 208 17.48 -8.49 -3.08
CA TYR A 208 18.48 -9.02 -4.00
C TYR A 208 18.08 -10.40 -4.47
N ALA A 209 17.89 -10.57 -5.78
CA ALA A 209 17.51 -11.83 -6.38
C ALA A 209 18.17 -11.99 -7.74
N ALA A 210 18.81 -13.14 -7.97
CA ALA A 210 19.32 -13.53 -9.29
C ALA A 210 20.23 -12.45 -9.94
N GLY A 211 21.06 -11.76 -9.14
CA GLY A 211 21.97 -10.73 -9.63
C GLY A 211 21.39 -9.32 -9.72
N ASN A 212 20.10 -9.13 -9.41
CA ASN A 212 19.37 -7.86 -9.55
C ASN A 212 18.90 -7.33 -8.20
N ILE A 213 18.81 -6.01 -8.06
CA ILE A 213 18.25 -5.32 -6.90
C ILE A 213 16.83 -4.86 -7.25
N ILE A 214 15.82 -5.54 -6.70
CA ILE A 214 14.40 -5.26 -6.93
C ILE A 214 13.91 -4.33 -5.82
N LYS A 215 13.54 -3.09 -6.17
CA LYS A 215 12.96 -2.14 -5.22
C LYS A 215 11.53 -2.57 -4.86
N VAL A 216 11.28 -2.74 -3.56
CA VAL A 216 9.97 -3.15 -3.02
C VAL A 216 9.29 -1.98 -2.35
N PHE A 217 10.01 -1.26 -1.48
CA PHE A 217 9.42 -0.14 -0.75
C PHE A 217 9.08 1.03 -1.69
N SER A 218 7.83 1.50 -1.63
CA SER A 218 7.36 2.70 -2.29
C SER A 218 6.54 3.54 -1.32
N GLU A 219 6.84 4.82 -1.20
CA GLU A 219 6.08 5.78 -0.37
C GLU A 219 4.62 5.92 -0.85
N GLN A 220 4.34 5.57 -2.11
CA GLN A 220 2.98 5.56 -2.66
C GLN A 220 2.12 4.42 -2.09
N HIS A 221 2.73 3.29 -1.74
CA HIS A 221 2.02 2.07 -1.33
C HIS A 221 2.25 1.69 0.13
N HIS A 222 3.34 2.17 0.74
CA HIS A 222 3.74 1.82 2.10
C HIS A 222 3.81 3.06 2.96
N LYS A 223 3.09 3.01 4.09
CA LYS A 223 3.07 4.06 5.10
C LYS A 223 3.89 3.62 6.31
N PRO A 224 5.05 4.23 6.57
CA PRO A 224 5.83 3.97 7.78
C PRO A 224 5.04 4.37 9.03
N ILE A 225 5.12 3.55 10.09
CA ILE A 225 4.47 3.85 11.38
C ILE A 225 5.38 4.63 12.31
N ASP A 226 6.69 4.51 12.09
CA ASP A 226 7.71 5.07 12.98
C ASP A 226 8.61 6.04 12.21
N ASP A 227 8.16 7.29 12.13
CA ASP A 227 8.99 8.41 11.68
C ASP A 227 9.83 8.99 12.85
N SER A 228 9.64 8.48 14.08
CA SER A 228 10.15 9.08 15.32
C SER A 228 11.42 8.43 15.89
N HIS A 229 11.93 7.37 15.26
CA HIS A 229 13.25 6.86 15.61
C HIS A 229 14.32 7.76 14.98
N ASP A 230 14.80 8.70 15.79
CA ASP A 230 16.06 9.41 15.58
C ASP A 230 17.07 8.48 14.91
N ARG A 231 17.34 8.76 13.63
CA ARG A 231 18.32 8.06 12.80
C ARG A 231 19.76 8.36 13.25
N GLU A 232 19.96 8.62 14.54
CA GLU A 232 21.20 9.17 15.09
C GLU A 232 22.21 8.07 15.41
N VAL A 233 21.78 6.87 15.85
CA VAL A 233 22.70 5.73 16.07
C VAL A 233 21.97 4.39 15.92
N ILE A 234 22.45 3.51 15.02
CA ILE A 234 22.06 2.08 15.00
C ILE A 234 22.72 1.41 16.21
N SER A 235 22.12 1.53 17.39
CA SER A 235 22.57 0.81 18.59
C SER A 235 22.02 -0.62 18.58
N LEU A 236 22.90 -1.61 18.67
CA LEU A 236 22.59 -3.05 18.72
C LEU A 236 21.58 -3.45 19.82
N LYS A 237 21.36 -2.59 20.83
CA LYS A 237 20.53 -2.89 22.01
C LYS A 237 19.09 -2.36 21.95
N SER A 238 18.75 -1.49 21.00
CA SER A 238 17.42 -0.86 20.96
C SER A 238 16.81 -0.72 19.56
N HIS A 239 17.51 -1.15 18.52
CA HIS A 239 17.10 -0.97 17.13
C HIS A 239 17.01 -2.29 16.38
N TYR A 240 16.16 -2.29 15.34
CA TYR A 240 16.03 -3.38 14.38
C TYR A 240 16.79 -3.06 13.09
N ASP A 241 16.99 -4.07 12.24
CA ASP A 241 17.66 -3.94 10.95
C ASP A 241 16.99 -2.86 10.06
N LYS A 242 17.75 -1.81 9.74
CA LYS A 242 17.26 -0.63 9.01
C LYS A 242 17.14 -0.83 7.49
N ARG A 243 17.49 -2.01 6.97
CA ARG A 243 17.10 -2.42 5.62
C ARG A 243 15.61 -2.70 5.51
N TRP A 244 14.93 -2.88 6.65
CA TRP A 244 13.48 -3.01 6.79
C TRP A 244 12.85 -1.73 7.29
N VAL A 245 11.62 -1.49 6.88
CA VAL A 245 10.77 -0.39 7.35
C VAL A 245 9.53 -0.99 8.00
N LEU A 246 9.22 -0.53 9.21
CA LEU A 246 7.97 -0.91 9.88
C LEU A 246 6.82 -0.06 9.31
N CYS A 247 5.89 -0.71 8.62
CA CYS A 247 4.79 -0.08 7.90
C CYS A 247 3.43 -0.58 8.37
N GLU A 248 2.40 0.22 8.08
CA GLU A 248 1.03 -0.27 7.98
C GLU A 248 0.97 -1.39 6.92
N ARG A 249 -0.01 -2.29 7.05
CA ARG A 249 -0.20 -3.33 6.02
C ARG A 249 -0.49 -2.67 4.65
N PRO A 250 0.19 -3.09 3.58
CA PRO A 250 0.00 -2.51 2.26
C PRO A 250 -1.45 -2.60 1.79
N ASN A 251 -2.01 -1.48 1.34
CA ASN A 251 -3.31 -1.42 0.66
C ASN A 251 -3.08 -0.97 -0.78
N VAL A 252 -2.92 -1.93 -1.68
CA VAL A 252 -2.66 -1.66 -3.10
C VAL A 252 -3.96 -1.81 -3.86
N GLN A 253 -4.38 -0.75 -4.56
CA GLN A 253 -5.61 -0.72 -5.34
C GLN A 253 -5.28 -0.35 -6.79
N VAL A 254 -5.87 -1.07 -7.73
CA VAL A 254 -5.63 -0.91 -9.16
C VAL A 254 -6.96 -1.08 -9.90
N GLY A 255 -7.27 -0.18 -10.82
CA GLY A 255 -8.51 -0.17 -11.58
C GLY A 255 -8.34 -0.62 -13.03
N GLY A 256 -8.92 0.16 -13.96
CA GLY A 256 -8.87 -0.09 -15.40
C GLY A 256 -7.50 0.11 -16.04
N GLU A 257 -6.58 0.78 -15.35
CA GLU A 257 -5.19 1.04 -15.74
C GLU A 257 -4.25 -0.15 -15.53
N LEU A 258 -4.74 -1.24 -14.92
CA LEU A 258 -3.96 -2.45 -14.70
C LEU A 258 -3.47 -3.01 -16.04
N THR A 259 -2.16 -3.27 -16.13
CA THR A 259 -1.52 -3.98 -17.26
C THR A 259 -0.89 -5.29 -16.80
N MET A 260 -0.67 -6.25 -17.71
CA MET A 260 0.02 -7.51 -17.38
C MET A 260 1.46 -7.26 -16.91
N ASP A 261 2.11 -6.23 -17.46
CA ASP A 261 3.48 -5.88 -17.12
C ASP A 261 3.59 -5.53 -15.63
N MET A 262 2.60 -4.84 -15.05
CA MET A 262 2.58 -4.52 -13.60
C MET A 262 2.59 -5.75 -12.69
N LEU A 263 2.30 -6.95 -13.24
CA LEU A 263 2.32 -8.23 -12.53
C LEU A 263 3.66 -8.96 -12.66
N GLU A 264 4.63 -8.41 -13.39
CA GLU A 264 5.98 -8.93 -13.53
C GLU A 264 7.02 -7.92 -13.00
N VAL A 265 8.25 -8.40 -12.77
CA VAL A 265 9.34 -7.53 -12.35
C VAL A 265 9.71 -6.61 -13.50
N ASN A 266 9.37 -5.33 -13.37
CA ASN A 266 9.56 -4.35 -14.43
C ASN A 266 10.92 -3.67 -14.37
N HIS A 267 11.46 -3.43 -15.55
CA HIS A 267 12.60 -2.55 -15.78
C HIS A 267 12.15 -1.38 -16.63
N SER A 268 12.11 -0.18 -16.06
CA SER A 268 11.95 1.01 -16.89
C SER A 268 13.29 1.31 -17.57
N GLU A 269 13.32 1.35 -18.91
CA GLU A 269 14.52 1.71 -19.68
C GLU A 269 15.07 3.09 -19.29
N HIS A 270 14.18 4.00 -18.87
CA HIS A 270 14.56 5.36 -18.45
C HIS A 270 15.20 5.39 -17.06
N ASN A 271 14.67 4.60 -16.11
CA ASN A 271 15.12 4.66 -14.72
C ASN A 271 16.14 3.59 -14.36
N ARG A 272 16.27 2.50 -15.13
CA ARG A 272 17.20 1.37 -14.89
C ARG A 272 17.14 0.81 -13.46
N ILE A 273 15.98 0.91 -12.84
CA ILE A 273 15.67 0.39 -11.52
C ILE A 273 14.64 -0.71 -11.72
N TRP A 274 14.93 -1.88 -11.14
CA TRP A 274 13.99 -2.99 -11.09
C TRP A 274 12.93 -2.69 -10.04
N ILE A 275 11.65 -2.75 -10.42
CA ILE A 275 10.51 -2.47 -9.55
C ILE A 275 9.76 -3.78 -9.32
N ALA A 276 9.43 -4.04 -8.05
CA ALA A 276 8.64 -5.19 -7.65
C ALA A 276 7.23 -5.14 -8.27
N PRO A 277 6.65 -6.27 -8.68
CA PRO A 277 5.28 -6.33 -9.17
C PRO A 277 4.27 -6.06 -8.04
N LEU A 278 3.03 -5.74 -8.42
CA LEU A 278 1.98 -5.32 -7.48
C LEU A 278 1.72 -6.33 -6.36
N GLN A 279 1.74 -7.63 -6.66
CA GLN A 279 1.56 -8.68 -5.64
C GLN A 279 2.74 -8.77 -4.66
N MET A 280 3.96 -8.46 -5.09
CA MET A 280 5.13 -8.43 -4.21
C MET A 280 5.11 -7.19 -3.31
N ILE A 281 4.62 -6.06 -3.82
CA ILE A 281 4.36 -4.82 -3.06
C ILE A 281 3.23 -5.05 -2.04
N ALA A 282 2.14 -5.71 -2.45
CA ALA A 282 0.96 -5.94 -1.62
C ALA A 282 1.10 -7.10 -0.61
N ASN A 283 2.24 -7.80 -0.58
CA ASN A 283 2.46 -8.91 0.35
C ASN A 283 2.26 -8.48 1.81
N ASN A 284 1.71 -9.40 2.61
CA ASN A 284 1.21 -9.18 3.97
C ASN A 284 0.11 -8.12 4.11
N GLY A 285 -0.51 -7.70 3.00
CA GLY A 285 -1.59 -6.72 2.97
C GLY A 285 -2.78 -7.19 2.11
N ILE A 286 -3.37 -6.24 1.37
CA ILE A 286 -4.46 -6.48 0.41
C ILE A 286 -4.07 -5.92 -0.97
N LEU A 287 -4.43 -6.69 -2.00
CA LEU A 287 -4.42 -6.25 -3.40
C LEU A 287 -5.86 -6.21 -3.90
N VAL A 288 -6.37 -5.01 -4.19
CA VAL A 288 -7.72 -4.78 -4.71
C VAL A 288 -7.66 -4.50 -6.21
N ILE A 289 -8.35 -5.32 -6.99
CA ILE A 289 -8.56 -5.11 -8.43
C ILE A 289 -9.97 -4.57 -8.62
N ASP A 290 -10.08 -3.28 -8.85
CA ASP A 290 -11.34 -2.58 -9.07
C ASP A 290 -11.78 -2.65 -10.54
N ASP A 291 -13.09 -2.55 -10.74
CA ASP A 291 -13.74 -2.60 -12.06
C ASP A 291 -13.32 -3.81 -12.92
N LEU A 292 -13.25 -5.00 -12.29
CA LEU A 292 -12.93 -6.23 -13.00
C LEU A 292 -13.90 -6.44 -14.19
N GLY A 293 -13.32 -6.59 -15.39
CA GLY A 293 -14.04 -6.65 -16.66
C GLY A 293 -13.91 -5.40 -17.52
N ARG A 294 -13.27 -4.33 -17.01
CA ARG A 294 -13.04 -3.07 -17.74
C ARG A 294 -11.57 -2.82 -18.10
N GLN A 295 -10.71 -3.79 -17.85
CA GLN A 295 -9.28 -3.71 -18.17
C GLN A 295 -9.03 -3.93 -19.68
N PRO A 296 -7.89 -3.44 -20.22
CA PRO A 296 -7.56 -3.62 -21.63
C PRO A 296 -7.31 -5.09 -22.02
N MET A 297 -6.95 -5.94 -21.07
CA MET A 297 -6.76 -7.38 -21.29
C MET A 297 -8.00 -8.20 -20.89
N PRO A 298 -8.17 -9.42 -21.44
CA PRO A 298 -9.24 -10.31 -21.03
C PRO A 298 -9.12 -10.70 -19.54
N VAL A 299 -10.24 -10.72 -18.82
CA VAL A 299 -10.28 -11.13 -17.40
C VAL A 299 -9.74 -12.54 -17.19
N ALA A 300 -9.99 -13.45 -18.14
CA ALA A 300 -9.44 -14.80 -18.09
C ALA A 300 -7.90 -14.80 -18.03
N ALA A 301 -7.23 -13.88 -18.72
CA ALA A 301 -5.76 -13.77 -18.68
C ALA A 301 -5.25 -13.33 -17.30
N LEU A 302 -5.90 -12.32 -16.69
CA LEU A 302 -5.59 -11.86 -15.33
C LEU A 302 -5.79 -12.98 -14.31
N LEU A 303 -6.94 -13.65 -14.36
CA LEU A 303 -7.24 -14.74 -13.44
C LEU A 303 -6.25 -15.91 -13.63
N ASN A 304 -5.92 -16.26 -14.88
CA ASN A 304 -4.95 -17.32 -15.17
C ASN A 304 -3.58 -17.04 -14.54
N ARG A 305 -3.13 -15.78 -14.54
CA ARG A 305 -1.86 -15.37 -13.94
C ARG A 305 -1.80 -15.63 -12.43
N TRP A 306 -2.94 -15.60 -11.75
CA TRP A 306 -3.04 -15.78 -10.30
C TRP A 306 -3.61 -17.12 -9.83
N ILE A 307 -3.98 -18.04 -10.74
CA ILE A 307 -4.43 -19.40 -10.34
C ILE A 307 -3.41 -20.05 -9.42
N VAL A 308 -2.17 -20.17 -9.89
CA VAL A 308 -1.09 -20.85 -9.16
C VAL A 308 -0.74 -20.08 -7.87
N PRO A 309 -0.52 -18.76 -7.89
CA PRO A 309 -0.31 -17.98 -6.67
C PRO A 309 -1.40 -18.11 -5.61
N MET A 310 -2.67 -18.07 -6.01
CA MET A 310 -3.80 -18.18 -5.10
C MET A 310 -3.97 -19.60 -4.52
N GLU A 311 -3.61 -20.64 -5.28
CA GLU A 311 -3.77 -22.04 -4.87
C GLU A 311 -2.61 -22.51 -3.99
N TYR A 312 -1.38 -22.15 -4.34
CA TYR A 312 -0.18 -22.67 -3.69
C TYR A 312 0.55 -21.66 -2.80
N SER A 313 0.08 -20.41 -2.72
CA SER A 313 0.67 -19.34 -1.90
C SER A 313 2.13 -19.01 -2.25
N TYR A 314 2.54 -19.23 -3.51
CA TYR A 314 3.81 -18.77 -4.07
C TYR A 314 3.62 -18.23 -5.48
N ASP A 315 4.40 -17.23 -5.84
CA ASP A 315 4.40 -16.66 -7.19
C ASP A 315 5.77 -16.84 -7.85
N HIS A 316 5.73 -17.20 -9.14
CA HIS A 316 6.91 -17.31 -9.98
C HIS A 316 7.00 -16.04 -10.82
N LEU A 317 8.04 -15.25 -10.57
CA LEU A 317 8.28 -14.01 -11.29
C LEU A 317 9.38 -14.23 -12.32
N SER A 318 9.14 -13.80 -13.54
CA SER A 318 10.16 -13.81 -14.57
C SER A 318 10.95 -12.52 -14.52
N LEU A 319 12.27 -12.64 -14.46
CA LEU A 319 13.18 -11.52 -14.65
C LEU A 319 13.46 -11.37 -16.14
N PRO A 320 13.63 -10.15 -16.68
CA PRO A 320 14.00 -9.94 -18.08
C PRO A 320 15.35 -10.54 -18.49
N SER A 321 16.18 -10.96 -17.53
CA SER A 321 17.35 -11.81 -17.78
C SER A 321 17.00 -13.25 -18.22
N GLY A 322 15.71 -13.62 -18.22
CA GLY A 322 15.21 -14.97 -18.47
C GLY A 322 15.25 -15.87 -17.23
N GLN A 323 15.79 -15.40 -16.11
CA GLN A 323 15.80 -16.14 -14.85
C GLN A 323 14.43 -16.05 -14.17
N GLN A 324 14.07 -17.07 -13.41
CA GLN A 324 12.85 -17.09 -12.62
C GLN A 324 13.17 -17.09 -11.13
N ILE A 325 12.41 -16.32 -10.38
CA ILE A 325 12.48 -16.29 -8.91
C ILE A 325 11.14 -16.70 -8.33
N THR A 326 11.15 -17.28 -7.14
CA THR A 326 9.94 -17.67 -6.43
C THR A 326 9.81 -16.87 -5.15
N ILE A 327 8.67 -16.19 -5.00
CA ILE A 327 8.34 -15.42 -3.81
C ILE A 327 7.07 -15.99 -3.15
N PRO A 328 6.88 -15.81 -1.83
CA PRO A 328 5.61 -16.08 -1.19
C PRO A 328 4.51 -15.18 -1.76
N PHE A 329 3.30 -15.72 -1.83
CA PHE A 329 2.09 -14.98 -2.17
C PHE A 329 1.20 -14.98 -0.92
N VAL A 330 1.48 -14.04 0.00
CA VAL A 330 0.87 -13.96 1.33
C VAL A 330 0.10 -12.65 1.44
N LEU A 331 -0.90 -12.49 0.60
CA LEU A 331 -1.76 -11.31 0.56
C LEU A 331 -3.24 -11.72 0.49
N THR A 332 -4.11 -10.80 0.87
CA THR A 332 -5.55 -10.94 0.60
C THR A 332 -5.85 -10.35 -0.77
N MET A 333 -6.39 -11.15 -1.67
CA MET A 333 -6.78 -10.67 -3.01
C MET A 333 -8.27 -10.34 -3.02
N ALA A 334 -8.63 -9.14 -3.45
CA ALA A 334 -10.01 -8.71 -3.58
C ALA A 334 -10.28 -8.21 -5.01
N PHE A 335 -11.33 -8.71 -5.61
CA PHE A 335 -11.83 -8.28 -6.91
C PHE A 335 -13.14 -7.55 -6.71
N SER A 336 -13.28 -6.37 -7.31
CA SER A 336 -14.49 -5.58 -7.27
C SER A 336 -15.05 -5.43 -8.68
N THR A 337 -16.36 -5.57 -8.84
CA THR A 337 -17.00 -5.43 -10.15
C THR A 337 -18.43 -4.92 -10.03
N ASN A 338 -18.83 -4.14 -11.03
CA ASN A 338 -20.21 -3.69 -11.23
C ASN A 338 -21.01 -4.63 -12.13
N LEU A 339 -20.36 -5.63 -12.73
CA LEU A 339 -20.99 -6.60 -13.62
C LEU A 339 -21.48 -7.82 -12.83
N ASP A 340 -22.46 -8.51 -13.38
CA ASP A 340 -22.85 -9.83 -12.87
C ASP A 340 -21.66 -10.79 -12.98
N PRO A 341 -21.26 -11.50 -11.91
CA PRO A 341 -20.19 -12.50 -11.96
C PRO A 341 -20.27 -13.48 -13.14
N GLN A 342 -21.47 -13.89 -13.56
CA GLN A 342 -21.65 -14.83 -14.67
C GLN A 342 -21.29 -14.23 -16.04
N LYS A 343 -21.30 -12.90 -16.17
CA LYS A 343 -20.90 -12.18 -17.40
C LYS A 343 -19.39 -11.97 -17.49
N ILE A 344 -18.68 -12.11 -16.37
CA ILE A 344 -17.25 -11.78 -16.25
C ILE A 344 -16.37 -13.00 -16.56
N ALA A 345 -16.75 -14.16 -16.01
CA ALA A 345 -15.95 -15.37 -16.12
C ALA A 345 -16.83 -16.63 -16.07
N ASP A 346 -16.29 -17.74 -16.58
CA ASP A 346 -17.00 -19.01 -16.56
C ASP A 346 -17.16 -19.59 -15.12
N PRO A 347 -18.07 -20.55 -14.90
CA PRO A 347 -18.28 -21.15 -13.59
C PRO A 347 -17.05 -21.86 -13.00
N ALA A 348 -16.13 -22.35 -13.82
CA ALA A 348 -14.91 -23.00 -13.35
C ALA A 348 -13.93 -21.97 -12.75
N PHE A 349 -13.80 -20.79 -13.36
CA PHE A 349 -13.03 -19.67 -12.84
C PHE A 349 -13.66 -19.08 -11.58
N LEU A 350 -14.98 -18.85 -11.58
CA LEU A 350 -15.69 -18.33 -10.41
C LEU A 350 -15.55 -19.26 -9.18
N ARG A 351 -15.32 -20.57 -9.38
CA ARG A 351 -15.05 -21.51 -8.28
C ARG A 351 -13.73 -21.23 -7.56
N ARG A 352 -12.74 -20.65 -8.26
CA ARG A 352 -11.42 -20.33 -7.71
C ARG A 352 -11.41 -19.01 -6.93
N LEU A 353 -12.33 -18.09 -7.24
CA LEU A 353 -12.48 -16.78 -6.58
C LEU A 353 -13.06 -16.82 -5.15
N GLY A 354 -12.91 -17.94 -4.43
CA GLY A 354 -13.24 -18.04 -3.01
C GLY A 354 -14.64 -17.53 -2.67
N TYR A 355 -14.69 -16.48 -1.86
CA TYR A 355 -15.91 -15.89 -1.31
C TYR A 355 -16.50 -14.85 -2.26
N LYS A 356 -17.81 -14.96 -2.53
CA LYS A 356 -18.57 -13.99 -3.34
C LYS A 356 -19.48 -13.21 -2.42
N ILE A 357 -19.29 -11.89 -2.36
CA ILE A 357 -20.00 -11.01 -1.44
C ILE A 357 -20.78 -10.01 -2.27
N GLN A 358 -22.10 -10.11 -2.20
CA GLN A 358 -22.99 -9.17 -2.87
C GLN A 358 -23.16 -7.91 -2.04
N PHE A 359 -22.91 -6.77 -2.65
CA PHE A 359 -23.22 -5.47 -2.10
C PHE A 359 -24.56 -5.00 -2.67
N GLN A 360 -25.47 -4.69 -1.76
CA GLN A 360 -26.82 -4.23 -2.05
C GLN A 360 -27.00 -2.79 -1.56
N PRO A 361 -27.99 -2.06 -2.08
CA PRO A 361 -28.42 -0.79 -1.48
C PRO A 361 -28.60 -0.89 0.04
N LEU A 362 -28.45 0.24 0.73
CA LEU A 362 -28.70 0.33 2.16
C LEU A 362 -30.20 0.12 2.45
N VAL A 363 -30.50 -0.24 3.70
CA VAL A 363 -31.86 -0.09 4.21
C VAL A 363 -32.12 1.38 4.52
N GLU A 364 -33.39 1.80 4.45
CA GLU A 364 -33.78 3.20 4.63
C GLU A 364 -33.22 3.83 5.91
N SER A 365 -33.27 3.11 7.04
CA SER A 365 -32.76 3.60 8.33
C SER A 365 -31.26 3.92 8.30
N ASP A 366 -30.46 3.07 7.66
CA ASP A 366 -29.02 3.28 7.53
C ASP A 366 -28.72 4.42 6.56
N TYR A 367 -29.52 4.54 5.49
CA TYR A 367 -29.40 5.59 4.50
C TYR A 367 -29.69 6.97 5.08
N LEU A 368 -30.79 7.13 5.82
CA LEU A 368 -31.14 8.39 6.49
C LEU A 368 -30.11 8.79 7.54
N LYS A 369 -29.56 7.81 8.27
CA LYS A 369 -28.47 8.08 9.22
C LYS A 369 -27.21 8.58 8.50
N LEU A 370 -26.85 7.99 7.37
CA LEU A 370 -25.73 8.44 6.54
C LEU A 370 -25.92 9.89 6.05
N TRP A 371 -27.13 10.25 5.61
CA TRP A 371 -27.46 11.63 5.25
C TRP A 371 -27.26 12.60 6.41
N SER A 372 -27.77 12.27 7.60
CA SER A 372 -27.64 13.09 8.81
C SER A 372 -26.17 13.31 9.21
N ASP A 373 -25.35 12.27 9.17
CA ASP A 373 -23.94 12.36 9.54
C ASP A 373 -23.15 13.19 8.52
N LEU A 374 -23.41 13.00 7.21
CA LEU A 374 -22.73 13.75 6.16
C LEU A 374 -23.15 15.21 6.08
N SER A 375 -24.43 15.52 6.32
CA SER A 375 -24.91 16.91 6.35
C SER A 375 -24.30 17.68 7.51
N SER A 376 -24.25 17.05 8.69
CA SER A 376 -23.59 17.61 9.87
C SER A 376 -22.10 17.86 9.62
N ALA A 377 -21.41 16.94 8.95
CA ALA A 377 -20.00 17.08 8.59
C ALA A 377 -19.74 18.20 7.55
N LYS A 378 -20.73 18.55 6.75
CA LYS A 378 -20.69 19.64 5.76
C LYS A 378 -21.29 20.95 6.29
N GLU A 379 -21.67 21.01 7.57
CA GLU A 379 -22.32 22.17 8.19
C GLU A 379 -23.61 22.60 7.44
N LEU A 380 -24.34 21.63 6.89
CA LEU A 380 -25.62 21.84 6.21
C LEU A 380 -26.79 21.40 7.08
N ASP A 381 -27.74 22.31 7.28
CA ASP A 381 -28.98 22.05 7.99
C ASP A 381 -29.99 21.36 7.06
N LEU A 382 -30.28 20.10 7.34
CA LEU A 382 -31.16 19.28 6.51
C LEU A 382 -32.60 19.37 7.03
N LEU A 383 -33.48 20.01 6.25
CA LEU A 383 -34.86 20.25 6.67
C LEU A 383 -35.73 19.00 6.50
N PRO A 384 -36.79 18.81 7.32
CA PRO A 384 -37.68 17.66 7.19
C PRO A 384 -38.30 17.50 5.79
N SER A 385 -38.61 18.63 5.13
CA SER A 385 -39.13 18.65 3.76
C SER A 385 -38.17 18.07 2.72
N ALA A 386 -36.86 18.19 2.95
CA ALA A 386 -35.86 17.59 2.08
C ALA A 386 -35.82 16.06 2.24
N LEU A 387 -35.96 15.54 3.47
CA LEU A 387 -36.00 14.09 3.71
C LEU A 387 -37.23 13.43 3.08
N GLU A 388 -38.40 14.06 3.17
CA GLU A 388 -39.63 13.58 2.52
C GLU A 388 -39.49 13.59 0.99
N SER A 389 -38.92 14.67 0.43
CA SER A 389 -38.64 14.79 -1.00
C SER A 389 -37.64 13.72 -1.47
N LEU A 390 -36.58 13.48 -0.69
CA LEU A 390 -35.56 12.47 -0.96
C LEU A 390 -36.18 11.07 -1.13
N LEU A 391 -36.97 10.63 -0.15
CA LEU A 391 -37.61 9.31 -0.19
C LEU A 391 -38.60 9.21 -1.36
N SER A 392 -39.32 10.29 -1.63
CA SER A 392 -40.25 10.37 -2.77
C SER A 392 -39.51 10.24 -4.11
N LEU A 393 -38.35 10.89 -4.27
CA LEU A 393 -37.54 10.81 -5.49
C LEU A 393 -36.97 9.40 -5.72
N HIS A 394 -36.47 8.75 -4.67
CA HIS A 394 -36.04 7.36 -4.75
C HIS A 394 -37.18 6.44 -5.18
N SER A 395 -38.38 6.61 -4.62
CA SER A 395 -39.55 5.81 -4.98
C SER A 395 -40.05 6.10 -6.40
N LEU A 396 -40.04 7.37 -6.83
CA LEU A 396 -40.54 7.80 -8.13
C LEU A 396 -39.67 7.26 -9.28
N HIS A 397 -38.35 7.30 -9.11
CA HIS A 397 -37.40 6.89 -10.14
C HIS A 397 -36.91 5.44 -9.97
N GLY A 398 -37.37 4.72 -8.95
CA GLY A 398 -36.96 3.33 -8.69
C GLY A 398 -35.47 3.18 -8.34
N ILE A 399 -34.83 4.24 -7.83
CA ILE A 399 -33.40 4.26 -7.54
C ILE A 399 -33.16 3.73 -6.12
N GLY A 400 -32.28 2.74 -5.99
CA GLY A 400 -31.91 2.18 -4.69
C GLY A 400 -31.17 3.18 -3.78
N TYR A 401 -31.19 2.93 -2.48
CA TYR A 401 -30.46 3.69 -1.47
C TYR A 401 -28.93 3.43 -1.51
N PHE A 402 -28.25 3.98 -2.52
CA PHE A 402 -26.81 3.79 -2.70
C PHE A 402 -26.00 4.75 -1.80
N PRO A 403 -24.99 4.26 -1.06
CA PRO A 403 -24.21 5.08 -0.14
C PRO A 403 -23.34 6.16 -0.80
N CYS A 404 -23.13 6.14 -2.13
CA CYS A 404 -22.46 7.24 -2.82
C CYS A 404 -23.34 8.49 -2.97
N LEU A 405 -24.65 8.30 -3.16
CA LEU A 405 -25.58 9.38 -3.49
C LEU A 405 -25.64 10.51 -2.46
N PRO A 406 -25.64 10.26 -1.13
CA PRO A 406 -25.70 11.33 -0.14
C PRO A 406 -24.51 12.28 -0.26
N LYS A 407 -23.31 11.74 -0.50
CA LYS A 407 -22.09 12.56 -0.63
C LYS A 407 -22.17 13.44 -1.87
N ASP A 408 -22.60 12.87 -2.99
CA ASP A 408 -22.66 13.56 -4.28
C ASP A 408 -23.78 14.62 -4.29
N LEU A 409 -24.98 14.24 -3.86
CA LEU A 409 -26.14 15.13 -3.80
C LEU A 409 -25.94 16.26 -2.79
N LEU A 410 -25.40 16.00 -1.58
CA LEU A 410 -25.03 17.08 -0.65
C LEU A 410 -23.90 17.96 -1.20
N GLY A 411 -23.01 17.41 -2.02
CA GLY A 411 -22.01 18.18 -2.74
C GLY A 411 -22.67 19.19 -3.67
N ILE A 412 -23.56 18.73 -4.53
CA ILE A 412 -24.28 19.58 -5.48
C ILE A 412 -25.19 20.58 -4.73
N SER A 413 -25.89 20.16 -3.69
CA SER A 413 -26.70 21.07 -2.85
C SER A 413 -25.86 22.17 -2.23
N HIS A 414 -24.67 21.84 -1.70
CA HIS A 414 -23.74 22.83 -1.16
C HIS A 414 -23.30 23.85 -2.24
N ASP A 415 -22.98 23.37 -3.44
CA ASP A 415 -22.55 24.23 -4.54
C ASP A 415 -23.66 25.18 -4.99
N ILE A 416 -24.93 24.72 -5.04
CA ILE A 416 -26.10 25.55 -5.31
C ILE A 416 -26.25 26.64 -4.24
N ILE A 417 -26.21 26.26 -2.95
CA ILE A 417 -26.35 27.17 -1.82
C ILE A 417 -25.27 28.26 -1.86
N GLN A 418 -24.02 27.86 -2.08
CA GLN A 418 -22.88 28.77 -2.13
C GLN A 418 -22.98 29.75 -3.31
N PHE A 419 -23.41 29.25 -4.49
CA PHE A 419 -23.59 30.07 -5.67
C PHE A 419 -24.72 31.10 -5.50
N GLU A 420 -25.85 30.69 -4.91
CA GLU A 420 -27.01 31.57 -4.69
C GLU A 420 -26.89 32.46 -3.45
N GLN A 421 -25.84 32.26 -2.65
CA GLN A 421 -25.56 33.01 -1.41
C GLN A 421 -26.73 32.98 -0.42
N ILE A 422 -27.39 31.83 -0.33
CA ILE A 422 -28.51 31.57 0.59
C ILE A 422 -28.03 30.90 1.87
N ALA A 423 -28.92 30.77 2.85
CA ALA A 423 -28.62 30.08 4.10
C ALA A 423 -28.20 28.62 3.83
N PRO A 424 -27.32 28.02 4.66
CA PRO A 424 -26.82 26.65 4.50
C PRO A 424 -27.87 25.59 4.89
N GLN A 425 -29.06 25.71 4.31
CA GLN A 425 -30.21 24.85 4.57
C GLN A 425 -30.55 24.09 3.29
N VAL A 426 -30.68 22.78 3.39
CA VAL A 426 -31.14 21.93 2.29
C VAL A 426 -32.64 21.70 2.47
N ASP A 427 -33.44 22.34 1.62
CA ASP A 427 -34.88 22.15 1.51
C ASP A 427 -35.25 21.23 0.34
N SER A 428 -36.55 20.99 0.15
CA SER A 428 -37.04 20.15 -0.95
C SER A 428 -36.69 20.68 -2.34
N SER A 429 -36.59 22.01 -2.51
CA SER A 429 -36.30 22.64 -3.80
C SER A 429 -34.84 22.50 -4.21
N ILE A 430 -33.93 22.69 -3.26
CA ILE A 430 -32.49 22.52 -3.46
C ILE A 430 -32.18 21.04 -3.72
N LEU A 431 -32.82 20.14 -2.97
CA LEU A 431 -32.62 18.71 -3.17
C LEU A 431 -33.14 18.24 -4.53
N GLN A 432 -34.32 18.70 -4.96
CA GLN A 432 -34.85 18.40 -6.29
C GLN A 432 -33.89 18.86 -7.38
N ARG A 433 -33.39 20.10 -7.29
CA ARG A 433 -32.40 20.62 -8.24
C ARG A 433 -31.12 19.82 -8.24
N ALA A 434 -30.62 19.42 -7.08
CA ALA A 434 -29.43 18.59 -6.97
C ALA A 434 -29.63 17.22 -7.62
N TRP A 435 -30.80 16.61 -7.43
CA TRP A 435 -31.19 15.35 -8.07
C TRP A 435 -31.25 15.46 -9.59
N ASP A 436 -31.90 16.50 -10.11
CA ASP A 436 -32.04 16.75 -11.54
C ASP A 436 -30.71 17.09 -12.23
N LEU A 437 -29.75 17.66 -11.49
CA LEU A 437 -28.40 17.90 -11.98
C LEU A 437 -27.50 16.65 -11.92
N TYR A 438 -27.76 15.74 -10.98
CA TYR A 438 -26.95 14.53 -10.80
C TYR A 438 -27.34 13.43 -11.80
N PHE A 439 -28.64 13.15 -11.92
CA PHE A 439 -29.14 12.09 -12.80
C PHE A 439 -29.45 12.63 -14.20
N THR A 440 -29.02 11.90 -15.22
CA THR A 440 -29.37 12.21 -16.61
C THR A 440 -30.82 11.80 -16.91
N ALA A 441 -31.44 12.41 -17.93
CA ALA A 441 -32.83 12.14 -18.32
C ALA A 441 -33.09 10.64 -18.62
N ASP A 442 -32.08 9.91 -19.10
CA ASP A 442 -32.16 8.47 -19.38
C ASP A 442 -32.07 7.61 -18.09
N GLU A 443 -31.31 8.05 -17.08
CA GLU A 443 -31.23 7.37 -15.77
C GLU A 443 -32.46 7.62 -14.90
N GLN A 444 -33.17 8.72 -15.16
CA GLN A 444 -34.46 9.02 -14.56
C GLN A 444 -35.63 8.24 -15.19
N GLY A 445 -35.37 7.44 -16.25
CA GLY A 445 -36.38 6.89 -17.17
C GLY A 445 -36.17 5.45 -17.64
N GLU A 446 -36.07 4.47 -16.72
CA GLU A 446 -36.51 3.08 -16.99
C GLU A 446 -37.90 2.79 -16.36
N SER A 447 -38.76 3.81 -16.31
CA SER A 447 -40.19 3.68 -16.04
C SER A 447 -40.97 4.25 -17.22
N VAL A 448 -41.07 3.48 -18.31
CA VAL A 448 -42.17 3.65 -19.27
C VAL A 448 -43.07 2.43 -19.16
N LEU A 449 -44.07 2.56 -18.28
CA LEU A 449 -45.46 2.51 -18.73
C LEU A 449 -46.17 3.78 -18.28
#